data_AF-A0A1F6F012-F1
#
_entry.id   AF-A0A1F6F012-F1
#
_cell.length_a   1.000
_cell.length_b   1.000
_cell.length_c   1.000
_cell.angle_alpha   90.00
_cell.angle_beta   90.00
_cell.angle_gamma   90.00
#
_symmetry.space_group_name_H-M   'P 1'
#
loop_
_entity.id
_entity.type
_entity.pdbx_description
1 polymer ?
#
loop_
_entity_poly.entity_id
_entity_poly.type
_entity_poly.pdbx_seq_one_letter_code
_entity_poly.pdbx_strand_id
1 'polypeptide(L)' 'MENAPVMLGLVLWVLLAAASLLSLTLGVALAYHWFNYSTNATAPFVATVVYSGVSLVLLTSLFALALSI' A
#
# COMPACT_ATOMS: atom_id res chain seq x y z
N MET A 1 30.33 7.80 12.61
CA MET A 1 29.19 6.88 12.36
C MET A 1 27.84 7.51 12.76
N GLU A 2 27.74 8.84 12.84
CA GLU A 2 26.56 9.56 13.38
C GLU A 2 25.36 9.61 12.43
N ASN A 3 25.57 9.41 11.12
CA ASN A 3 24.53 9.58 10.10
C ASN A 3 23.71 8.30 9.81
N ALA A 4 24.13 7.15 10.33
CA ALA A 4 23.48 5.87 10.09
C ALA A 4 21.98 5.84 10.48
N PRO A 5 21.55 6.33 11.67
CA PRO A 5 20.13 6.30 12.05
C PRO A 5 19.26 7.22 11.18
N VAL A 6 19.79 8.38 10.79
CA VAL A 6 19.08 9.32 9.89
C VAL A 6 18.90 8.71 8.51
N MET A 7 19.95 8.04 7.99
CA MET A 7 19.88 7.36 6.70
C MET A 7 18.86 6.20 6.71
N LEU A 8 18.81 5.43 7.80
CA LEU A 8 17.86 4.33 7.95
C LEU A 8 16.41 4.82 7.96
N GLY A 9 16.13 5.91 8.69
CA GLY A 9 14.81 6.55 8.70
C GLY A 9 14.36 7.01 7.31
N LEU A 10 15.25 7.66 6.55
CA LEU A 10 14.95 8.08 5.17
C LEU A 10 14.64 6.89 4.25
N VAL A 11 15.38 5.78 4.36
CA VAL A 11 15.14 4.57 3.58
C VAL A 11 13.77 3.98 3.90
N LEU A 12 13.38 3.92 5.17
CA LEU A 12 12.06 3.42 5.56
C LEU A 12 10.92 4.28 4.97
N TRP A 13 11.06 5.61 4.97
CA TRP A 13 10.08 6.52 4.36
C TRP A 13 9.95 6.32 2.86
N VAL A 14 11.08 6.12 2.15
CA VAL A 14 11.08 5.82 0.71
C VAL A 14 10.39 4.49 0.43
N LEU A 15 10.65 3.46 1.24
CA LEU A 15 10.00 2.15 1.13
C LEU A 15 8.49 2.25 1.35
N LEU A 16 8.04 3.00 2.37
CA LEU A 16 6.62 3.24 2.61
C LEU A 16 5.95 3.92 1.41
N ALA A 17 6.57 4.98 0.88
CA ALA A 17 6.04 5.71 -0.27
C ALA A 17 5.94 4.82 -1.51
N ALA A 18 7.01 4.05 -1.81
CA ALA A 18 7.04 3.14 -2.95
C ALA A 18 5.99 2.03 -2.84
N ALA A 19 5.88 1.41 -1.66
CA ALA A 19 4.91 0.35 -1.43
C ALA A 19 3.45 0.87 -1.40
N SER A 20 3.23 2.10 -0.93
CA SER A 20 1.92 2.76 -1.01
C SER A 20 1.52 2.99 -2.46
N LEU A 21 2.44 3.51 -3.28
CA LEU A 21 2.21 3.73 -4.70
C LEU A 21 1.89 2.41 -5.42
N LEU A 22 2.68 1.37 -5.17
CA LEU A 22 2.47 0.04 -5.76
C LEU A 22 1.11 -0.54 -5.35
N SER A 23 0.72 -0.42 -4.07
CA SER A 23 -0.58 -0.89 -3.58
C SER A 23 -1.75 -0.18 -4.27
N LEU A 24 -1.63 1.12 -4.54
CA LEU A 24 -2.64 1.87 -5.29
C LEU A 24 -2.70 1.42 -6.75
N THR A 25 -1.54 1.27 -7.41
CA THR A 25 -1.48 0.83 -8.82
C THR A 25 -2.08 -0.57 -8.99
N LEU A 26 -1.72 -1.52 -8.11
CA LEU A 26 -2.27 -2.88 -8.15
C LEU A 26 -3.76 -2.90 -7.80
N GLY A 27 -4.21 -2.08 -6.84
CA GLY A 27 -5.62 -1.95 -6.50
C GLY A 27 -6.46 -1.48 -7.70
N VAL A 28 -5.98 -0.47 -8.43
CA VAL A 28 -6.63 0.03 -9.66
C VAL A 28 -6.60 -1.02 -10.77
N ALA A 29 -5.47 -1.70 -10.98
CA ALA A 29 -5.36 -2.75 -11.98
C ALA A 29 -6.33 -3.91 -11.71
N LEU A 30 -6.45 -4.32 -10.44
CA LEU A 30 -7.40 -5.33 -10.00
C LEU A 30 -8.85 -4.87 -10.18
N ALA A 31 -9.14 -3.59 -9.87
CA ALA A 31 -10.44 -2.98 -10.10
C ALA A 31 -10.81 -3.09 -11.59
N TYR A 32 -9.93 -2.60 -12.47
CA TYR A 32 -10.14 -2.61 -13.92
C TYR A 32 -10.34 -4.02 -14.46
N HIS A 33 -9.53 -4.97 -13.99
CA HIS A 33 -9.68 -6.37 -14.35
C HIS A 33 -11.08 -6.88 -13.97
N TRP A 34 -11.51 -6.73 -12.71
CA TRP A 34 -12.82 -7.22 -12.30
C TRP A 34 -13.98 -6.44 -12.91
N PHE A 35 -13.84 -5.14 -13.20
CA PHE A 35 -14.86 -4.37 -13.91
C PHE A 35 -15.15 -4.92 -15.31
N ASN A 36 -14.13 -5.41 -16.02
CA ASN A 36 -14.32 -5.98 -17.35
C ASN A 36 -14.96 -7.38 -17.34
N TYR A 37 -14.81 -8.14 -16.24
CA TYR A 37 -15.26 -9.52 -16.14
C TYR A 37 -16.43 -9.75 -15.18
N SER A 38 -16.84 -8.74 -14.41
CA SER A 38 -17.95 -8.81 -13.46
C SER A 38 -19.27 -8.38 -14.09
N THR A 39 -20.32 -9.18 -13.87
CA THR A 39 -21.70 -8.81 -14.20
C THR A 39 -22.28 -7.73 -13.27
N ASN A 40 -21.60 -7.45 -12.15
CA ASN A 40 -21.98 -6.42 -11.18
C ASN A 40 -20.82 -5.45 -10.93
N ALA A 41 -20.98 -4.20 -11.35
CA ALA A 41 -20.00 -3.12 -11.20
C ALA A 41 -19.72 -2.68 -9.74
N THR A 42 -20.62 -2.97 -8.80
CA THR A 42 -20.47 -2.57 -7.39
C THR A 42 -19.49 -3.47 -6.64
N ALA A 43 -19.51 -4.78 -6.92
CA ALA A 43 -18.62 -5.75 -6.30
C ALA A 43 -17.11 -5.43 -6.48
N PRO A 44 -16.59 -5.14 -7.69
CA PRO A 44 -15.19 -4.81 -7.89
C PRO A 44 -14.78 -3.50 -7.23
N PHE A 45 -15.65 -2.50 -7.24
CA PHE A 45 -15.38 -1.23 -6.56
C PHE A 45 -15.19 -1.43 -5.05
N VAL A 46 -16.13 -2.14 -4.41
CA VAL A 46 -16.04 -2.44 -2.97
C VAL A 46 -14.79 -3.28 -2.67
N ALA A 47 -14.49 -4.29 -3.49
CA ALA A 47 -13.31 -5.12 -3.30
C ALA A 47 -12.01 -4.30 -3.40
N THR A 48 -11.89 -3.40 -4.37
CA THR A 48 -10.72 -2.52 -4.51
C THR A 48 -10.56 -1.60 -3.30
N VAL A 49 -11.65 -1.00 -2.81
CA VAL A 49 -11.62 -0.14 -1.62
C VAL A 49 -11.18 -0.93 -0.39
N VAL A 50 -11.75 -2.11 -0.17
CA VAL A 50 -11.39 -2.97 0.98
C VAL A 50 -9.93 -3.43 0.89
N TYR A 51 -9.49 -3.94 -0.26
CA TYR A 51 -8.11 -4.41 -0.44
C TYR A 51 -7.08 -3.29 -0.31
N SER A 52 -7.31 -2.14 -0.95
CA SER A 52 -6.38 -1.00 -0.86
C SER A 52 -6.34 -0.42 0.56
N GLY A 53 -7.49 -0.29 1.22
CA GLY A 53 -7.59 0.18 2.60
C GLY A 53 -6.86 -0.73 3.58
N VAL A 54 -7.15 -2.05 3.54
CA VAL A 54 -6.48 -3.03 4.41
C VAL A 54 -4.97 -3.05 4.15
N SER A 55 -4.56 -3.00 2.88
CA SER A 55 -3.14 -2.98 2.51
C SER A 55 -2.42 -1.74 3.06
N LEU A 56 -3.02 -0.55 2.94
CA LEU A 56 -2.46 0.69 3.49
C LEU A 56 -2.36 0.66 5.02
N VAL A 57 -3.36 0.12 5.72
CA VAL A 57 -3.33 -0.03 7.18
C VAL A 57 -2.19 -0.95 7.61
N LEU A 58 -2.04 -2.10 6.94
CA LEU A 58 -0.95 -3.04 7.21
C LEU A 58 0.42 -2.41 6.93
N LEU A 59 0.56 -1.72 5.79
CA LEU A 59 1.80 -1.06 5.39
C LEU A 59 2.22 0.02 6.41
N THR A 60 1.27 0.83 6.85
CA THR A 60 1.49 1.88 7.85
C THR A 60 1.85 1.29 9.21
N SER A 61 1.20 0.19 9.60
CA SER A 61 1.48 -0.51 10.86
C SER A 61 2.88 -1.12 10.88
N LEU A 62 3.29 -1.76 9.77
CA LEU A 62 4.63 -2.31 9.61
C LEU A 62 5.70 -1.21 9.61
N PHE A 63 5.41 -0.06 9.00
CA PHE A 63 6.30 1.08 9.02
C PHE A 63 6.47 1.67 10.43
N ALA A 64 5.37 1.82 11.18
CA ALA A 64 5.42 2.25 12.58
C ALA A 64 6.26 1.29 13.45
N LEU A 65 6.10 -0.03 13.25
CA LEU A 65 6.91 -1.04 13.92
C LEU A 65 8.39 -0.92 13.51
N ALA A 66 8.69 -0.73 12.22
CA ALA A 66 10.05 -0.59 11.73
C ALA A 66 10.77 0.66 12.26
N LEU A 67 10.05 1.74 12.57
CA LEU A 67 10.60 2.93 13.22
C LEU A 67 10.84 2.75 14.73
N SER A 68 10.19 1.77 15.37
CA SER A 68 10.32 1.52 16.81
C SER A 68 11.44 0.55 17.20
N ILE A 69 12.10 -0.04 16.19
CA ILE A 69 13.24 -0.96 16.34
C ILE A 69 14.53 -0.17 16.10
#